data_AF-A0A833T3C4-F1
#
_entry.id   AF-A0A833T3C4-F1
#
_cell.length_a   1.000
_cell.length_b   1.000
_cell.length_c   1.000
_cell.angle_alpha   90.00
_cell.angle_beta   90.00
_cell.angle_gamma   90.00
#
_symmetry.space_group_name_H-M   'P 1'
#
loop_
_entity.id
_entity.type
_entity.pdbx_description
1 polymer ?
#
loop_
_entity_poly.entity_id
_entity_poly.type
_entity_poly.pdbx_seq_one_letter_code
_entity_poly.pdbx_strand_id
1 'polypeptide(L)'
;MVAASSGSNDSCTQAQLDTIHSMATTGFVETNLGICNVLTDYQVYPFKNPPTGQFQKQICSSLFCQLGIRQFITNPKFPICYKKIKGKKLSVQRHLQTICPDLSLNFEGFQDFTDVRIVHRAV
;
A
#
# COMPACT_ATOMS: atom_id res chain seq x y z
N MET A 1 0.91 12.52 42.55
CA MET A 1 1.76 12.50 41.34
C MET A 1 1.07 11.56 40.36
N VAL A 2 0.39 12.08 39.34
CA VAL A 2 -0.35 11.24 38.39
C VAL A 2 0.64 10.81 37.30
N ALA A 3 1.10 9.56 37.37
CA ALA A 3 1.83 8.95 36.28
C ALA A 3 0.86 8.76 35.10
N ALA A 4 0.94 9.65 34.12
CA ALA A 4 0.32 9.45 32.82
C ALA A 4 1.05 8.29 32.13
N SER A 5 0.56 7.07 32.36
CA SER A 5 0.95 5.89 31.60
C SER A 5 0.71 6.17 30.11
N SER A 6 1.82 6.43 29.42
CA SER A 6 1.88 6.63 27.98
C SER A 6 1.65 5.28 27.31
N GLY A 7 0.38 4.88 27.23
CA GLY A 7 -0.04 3.66 26.54
C GLY A 7 0.29 3.79 25.06
N SER A 8 1.25 2.97 24.62
CA SER A 8 1.59 2.70 23.24
C SER A 8 0.33 2.34 22.44
N ASN A 9 -0.19 3.32 21.69
CA ASN A 9 -1.49 3.23 20.99
C ASN A 9 -1.40 2.67 19.56
N ASP A 10 -0.27 2.05 19.21
CA ASP A 10 -0.12 1.25 18.00
C ASP A 10 -0.46 -0.20 18.33
N SER A 11 -1.40 -0.79 17.59
CA SER A 11 -1.79 -2.19 17.78
C SER A 11 -1.13 -3.13 16.77
N CYS A 12 -0.22 -2.61 15.94
CA CYS A 12 0.57 -3.44 15.03
C CYS A 12 1.68 -4.11 15.83
N THR A 13 1.71 -5.43 15.82
CA THR A 13 2.84 -6.19 16.36
C THR A 13 4.04 -6.05 15.42
N GLN A 14 5.26 -6.29 15.93
CA GLN A 14 6.46 -6.25 15.10
C GLN A 14 6.36 -7.20 13.91
N ALA A 15 5.86 -8.43 14.10
CA ALA A 15 5.64 -9.39 13.02
C ALA A 15 4.67 -8.87 11.93
N GLN A 16 3.64 -8.11 12.31
CA GLN A 16 2.74 -7.46 11.35
C GLN A 16 3.45 -6.34 10.58
N LEU A 17 4.30 -5.57 11.25
CA LEU A 17 5.11 -4.53 10.61
C LEU A 17 6.16 -5.11 9.67
N ASP A 18 6.78 -6.23 10.04
CA ASP A 18 7.75 -6.94 9.20
C ASP A 18 7.07 -7.54 7.97
N THR A 19 5.85 -8.08 8.13
CA THR A 19 5.03 -8.55 7.00
C THR A 19 4.71 -7.40 6.04
N ILE A 20 4.26 -6.26 6.57
CA ILE A 20 3.98 -5.07 5.77
C ILE A 20 5.24 -4.56 5.07
N HIS A 21 6.38 -4.53 5.77
CA HIS A 21 7.65 -4.10 5.22
C HIS A 21 8.06 -5.02 4.06
N SER A 22 8.08 -6.33 4.31
CA SER A 22 8.39 -7.35 3.31
C SER A 22 7.49 -7.23 2.08
N MET A 23 6.20 -6.98 2.27
CA MET A 23 5.28 -6.76 1.16
C MET A 23 5.58 -5.46 0.39
N ALA A 24 5.99 -4.38 1.07
CA ALA A 24 6.33 -3.12 0.41
C ALA A 24 7.68 -3.17 -0.33
N THR A 25 8.56 -4.08 0.05
CA THR A 25 9.94 -4.19 -0.46
C THR A 25 10.20 -5.47 -1.26
N THR A 26 9.15 -6.16 -1.72
CA THR A 26 9.31 -7.32 -2.61
C THR A 26 8.30 -7.35 -3.75
N GLY A 27 8.76 -7.88 -4.89
CA GLY A 27 7.91 -8.31 -6.01
C GLY A 27 7.11 -7.17 -6.65
N PHE A 28 5.85 -7.46 -6.99
CA PHE A 28 5.00 -6.54 -7.75
C PHE A 28 4.69 -5.24 -7.00
N VAL A 29 4.55 -5.29 -5.67
CA VAL A 29 4.24 -4.11 -4.87
C VAL A 29 5.42 -3.15 -4.87
N GLU A 30 6.64 -3.63 -4.58
CA GLU A 30 7.85 -2.81 -4.60
C GLU A 30 8.04 -2.11 -5.95
N THR A 31 7.94 -2.85 -7.05
CA THR A 31 8.12 -2.28 -8.40
C THR A 31 7.13 -1.15 -8.66
N ASN A 32 5.84 -1.36 -8.37
CA ASN A 32 4.82 -0.34 -8.64
C ASN A 32 4.92 0.86 -7.69
N LEU A 33 5.24 0.63 -6.41
CA LEU A 33 5.47 1.71 -5.45
C LEU A 33 6.75 2.48 -5.76
N GLY A 34 7.78 1.82 -6.27
CA GLY A 34 9.03 2.43 -6.73
C GLY A 34 8.80 3.34 -7.94
N ILE A 35 8.10 2.85 -8.97
CA ILE A 35 7.74 3.66 -10.15
C ILE A 35 6.82 4.82 -9.73
N CYS A 36 5.85 4.56 -8.85
CA CYS A 36 5.00 5.60 -8.28
C CYS A 36 5.83 6.72 -7.64
N ASN A 37 6.81 6.36 -6.80
CA ASN A 37 7.70 7.32 -6.15
C ASN A 37 8.52 8.12 -7.17
N VAL A 38 9.07 7.48 -8.20
CA VAL A 38 9.84 8.16 -9.26
C VAL A 38 8.99 9.15 -10.05
N LEU A 39 7.72 8.82 -10.32
CA LEU A 39 6.84 9.65 -11.15
C LEU A 39 6.12 10.77 -10.39
N THR A 40 5.97 10.64 -9.08
CA THR A 40 5.11 11.53 -8.28
C THR A 40 5.83 12.16 -7.09
N ASP A 41 7.09 11.81 -6.87
CA ASP A 41 7.89 12.16 -5.68
C ASP A 41 7.21 11.79 -4.35
N TYR A 42 6.23 10.88 -4.40
CA TYR A 42 5.48 10.43 -3.24
C TYR A 42 5.81 8.99 -2.86
N GLN A 43 6.33 8.84 -1.65
CA GLN A 43 6.60 7.54 -1.05
C GLN A 43 5.35 7.04 -0.31
N VAL A 44 4.69 6.04 -0.88
CA VAL A 44 3.56 5.33 -0.25
C VAL A 44 4.01 4.57 1.01
N TYR A 45 5.22 4.00 0.97
CA TYR A 45 5.88 3.35 2.09
C TYR A 45 7.31 3.89 2.25
N PRO A 46 7.82 4.14 3.48
CA PRO A 46 7.15 3.98 4.78
C PRO A 46 5.93 4.92 4.93
N PHE A 47 4.94 4.51 5.75
CA PHE A 47 3.69 5.26 5.88
C PHE A 47 3.92 6.69 6.37
N LYS A 48 3.55 7.66 5.54
CA LYS A 48 3.60 9.10 5.82
C LYS A 48 2.19 9.68 5.85
N ASN A 49 2.10 10.98 6.01
CA ASN A 49 0.82 11.67 5.90
C ASN A 49 0.25 11.51 4.48
N PRO A 50 -1.03 11.15 4.34
CA PRO A 50 -1.63 11.03 3.01
C PRO A 50 -1.65 12.42 2.34
N PRO A 51 -1.41 12.47 1.02
CA PRO A 51 -1.47 13.70 0.25
C PRO A 51 -2.90 14.25 0.23
N THR A 52 -3.05 15.53 -0.06
CA THR A 52 -4.35 16.20 -0.15
C THR A 52 -4.43 17.13 -1.36
N GLY A 53 -5.63 17.40 -1.85
CA GLY A 53 -5.85 18.40 -2.90
C GLY A 53 -5.31 17.98 -4.27
N GLN A 54 -4.66 18.90 -4.99
CA GLN A 54 -4.15 18.62 -6.34
C GLN A 54 -3.01 17.58 -6.34
N PHE A 55 -2.16 17.57 -5.32
CA PHE A 55 -1.09 16.59 -5.21
C PHE A 55 -1.62 15.16 -5.04
N GLN A 56 -2.70 15.02 -4.26
CA GLN A 56 -3.42 13.73 -4.16
C GLN A 56 -3.96 13.28 -5.51
N LYS A 57 -4.57 14.20 -6.28
CA LYS A 57 -5.08 13.87 -7.62
C LYS A 57 -3.96 13.41 -8.55
N GLN A 58 -2.81 14.07 -8.54
CA GLN A 58 -1.65 13.68 -9.35
C GLN A 58 -1.17 12.26 -9.01
N ILE A 59 -1.02 11.95 -7.72
CA ILE A 59 -0.62 10.62 -7.25
C ILE A 59 -1.66 9.58 -7.70
N CYS A 60 -2.94 9.88 -7.53
CA CYS A 60 -4.01 8.97 -7.90
C CYS A 60 -4.28 8.89 -9.39
N SER A 61 -3.78 9.81 -10.21
CA SER A 61 -3.80 9.68 -11.68
C SER A 61 -2.70 8.75 -12.20
N SER A 62 -1.69 8.43 -11.38
CA SER A 62 -0.64 7.48 -11.76
C SER A 62 -1.13 6.04 -11.63
N LEU A 63 -1.17 5.32 -12.75
CA LEU A 63 -1.55 3.90 -12.80
C LEU A 63 -0.67 3.06 -11.87
N PHE A 64 0.64 3.33 -11.81
CA PHE A 64 1.57 2.60 -10.96
C PHE A 64 1.30 2.83 -9.46
N CYS A 65 0.93 4.06 -9.08
CA CYS A 65 0.51 4.34 -7.70
C CYS A 65 -0.77 3.59 -7.35
N GLN A 66 -1.76 3.59 -8.25
CA GLN A 66 -3.00 2.86 -8.07
C GLN A 66 -2.75 1.34 -7.94
N LEU A 67 -1.99 0.74 -8.87
CA LEU A 67 -1.68 -0.68 -8.87
C LEU A 67 -0.89 -1.10 -7.62
N GLY A 68 0.12 -0.32 -7.25
CA GLY A 68 0.95 -0.58 -6.08
C GLY A 68 0.14 -0.50 -4.79
N ILE A 69 -0.61 0.59 -4.57
CA ILE A 69 -1.49 0.74 -3.40
C ILE A 69 -2.54 -0.37 -3.36
N ARG A 70 -3.15 -0.70 -4.50
CA ARG A 70 -4.18 -1.73 -4.61
C ARG A 70 -3.65 -3.11 -4.26
N GLN A 71 -2.60 -3.56 -4.94
CA GLN A 71 -2.00 -4.86 -4.66
C GLN A 71 -1.56 -4.96 -3.20
N PHE A 72 -1.09 -3.85 -2.63
CA PHE A 72 -0.69 -3.78 -1.24
C PHE A 72 -1.86 -4.02 -0.29
N ILE A 73 -3.03 -3.42 -0.52
CA ILE A 73 -4.23 -3.59 0.33
C ILE A 73 -5.07 -4.83 0.03
N THR A 74 -5.01 -5.38 -1.19
CA THR A 74 -5.77 -6.58 -1.59
C THR A 74 -4.99 -7.88 -1.39
N ASN A 75 -3.72 -7.80 -0.98
CA ASN A 75 -2.94 -8.99 -0.70
C ASN A 75 -3.55 -9.76 0.50
N PRO A 76 -3.83 -11.06 0.38
CA PRO A 76 -4.47 -11.84 1.44
C PRO A 76 -3.61 -11.95 2.71
N LYS A 77 -2.29 -11.72 2.61
CA LYS A 77 -1.37 -11.70 3.74
C LYS A 77 -1.31 -10.34 4.44
N PHE A 78 -2.03 -9.33 3.96
CA PHE A 78 -2.01 -7.99 4.55
C PHE A 78 -2.60 -8.04 5.97
N PRO A 79 -1.81 -7.75 7.02
CA PRO A 79 -2.30 -7.85 8.37
C PRO A 79 -3.25 -6.69 8.70
N ILE A 80 -4.38 -7.01 9.34
CA ILE A 80 -5.26 -5.99 9.91
C ILE A 80 -4.61 -5.47 11.19
N CYS A 81 -4.03 -4.27 11.11
CA CYS A 81 -3.47 -3.60 12.27
C CYS A 81 -3.69 -2.08 12.22
N TYR A 82 -3.60 -1.42 13.37
CA TYR A 82 -3.88 0.00 13.54
C TYR A 82 -2.62 0.76 13.92
N LYS A 83 -2.41 1.89 13.23
CA LYS A 83 -1.38 2.87 13.56
C LYS A 83 -1.98 4.23 13.87
N LYS A 84 -1.30 4.99 14.72
CA LYS A 84 -1.62 6.40 14.94
C LYS A 84 -1.02 7.24 13.80
N ILE A 85 -1.86 7.73 12.90
CA ILE A 85 -1.47 8.57 11.76
C ILE A 85 -2.26 9.89 11.86
N LYS A 86 -1.57 11.03 11.82
CA LYS A 86 -2.16 12.36 12.08
C LYS A 86 -2.95 12.45 13.40
N GLY A 87 -2.48 11.78 14.44
CA GLY A 87 -3.15 11.78 15.75
C GLY A 87 -4.42 10.92 15.82
N LYS A 88 -4.89 10.35 14.71
CA LYS A 88 -6.04 9.45 14.65
C LYS A 88 -5.58 7.99 14.58
N LYS A 89 -6.29 7.10 15.28
CA LYS A 89 -6.11 5.65 15.14
C LYS A 89 -6.79 5.22 13.84
N LEU A 90 -5.99 4.75 12.88
CA LEU A 90 -6.49 4.28 11.60
C LEU A 90 -5.89 2.91 11.29
N SER A 91 -6.65 2.04 10.63
CA SER A 91 -6.04 0.81 10.10
C SER A 91 -5.09 1.18 8.98
N VAL A 92 -4.00 0.43 8.83
CA VAL A 92 -3.03 0.67 7.75
C VAL A 92 -3.71 0.58 6.38
N GLN A 93 -4.65 -0.34 6.22
CA GLN A 93 -5.48 -0.45 5.01
C GLN A 93 -6.29 0.82 4.75
N ARG A 94 -6.96 1.37 5.78
CA ARG A 94 -7.70 2.63 5.64
C ARG A 94 -6.78 3.80 5.33
N HIS A 95 -5.56 3.81 5.84
CA HIS A 95 -4.58 4.84 5.52
C HIS A 95 -4.16 4.79 4.05
N LEU A 96 -3.92 3.60 3.51
CA LEU A 96 -3.62 3.43 2.09
C LEU A 96 -4.79 3.85 1.20
N GLN A 97 -6.03 3.56 1.62
CA GLN A 97 -7.24 4.05 0.94
C GLN A 97 -7.39 5.57 1.01
N THR A 98 -6.90 6.26 2.05
CA THR A 98 -6.95 7.73 2.07
C THR A 98 -5.93 8.39 1.16
N ILE A 99 -4.91 7.66 0.68
CA ILE A 99 -4.02 8.16 -0.37
C ILE A 99 -4.82 8.31 -1.66
N CYS A 100 -5.54 7.26 -2.06
CA CYS A 100 -6.42 7.27 -3.24
C CYS A 100 -7.83 6.77 -2.90
N PRO A 101 -8.76 7.67 -2.54
CA PRO A 101 -10.11 7.30 -2.11
C PRO A 101 -10.97 6.73 -3.26
N ASP A 102 -10.72 7.17 -4.49
CA ASP A 102 -11.41 6.69 -5.71
C ASP A 102 -10.83 5.38 -6.27
N LEU A 103 -9.91 4.73 -5.53
CA LEU A 103 -9.32 3.48 -5.96
C LEU A 103 -10.38 2.36 -5.93
N SER A 104 -10.92 2.00 -7.10
CA SER A 104 -11.83 0.87 -7.21
C SER A 104 -11.12 -0.42 -6.82
N LEU A 105 -11.57 -1.03 -5.72
CA LEU A 105 -11.08 -2.35 -5.29
C LEU A 105 -11.69 -3.47 -6.13
N ASN A 106 -12.79 -3.20 -6.84
CA ASN A 106 -13.41 -4.09 -7.80
C ASN A 106 -12.68 -3.96 -9.14
N PHE A 107 -12.17 -5.08 -9.67
CA PHE A 107 -11.72 -5.16 -11.06
C PHE A 107 -12.66 -6.06 -11.84
N GLU A 108 -13.12 -5.56 -12.97
CA GLU A 108 -13.66 -6.36 -14.08
C GLU A 108 -12.68 -6.41 -15.26
N GLY A 109 -11.34 -6.35 -15.05
CA GLY A 109 -10.43 -6.17 -16.20
C GLY A 109 -8.95 -6.51 -16.07
N PHE A 110 -8.54 -7.49 -15.25
CA PHE A 110 -7.17 -8.00 -15.23
C PHE A 110 -7.26 -9.49 -15.50
N GLN A 111 -7.51 -9.77 -16.77
CA GLN A 111 -7.47 -11.11 -17.31
C GLN A 111 -6.01 -11.53 -17.29
N ASP A 112 -5.68 -12.39 -16.32
CA ASP A 112 -4.80 -13.53 -16.47
C ASP A 112 -3.52 -13.31 -17.31
N PHE A 113 -2.45 -12.82 -16.67
CA PHE A 113 -1.09 -12.96 -17.19
C PHE A 113 -0.48 -14.33 -16.79
N THR A 114 -1.31 -15.38 -16.66
CA THR A 114 -0.87 -16.76 -16.45
C THR A 114 -0.75 -17.55 -17.76
N ASP A 115 -0.96 -16.92 -18.93
CA ASP A 115 -0.71 -17.51 -20.26
C ASP A 115 0.61 -17.00 -20.88
N VAL A 116 1.73 -17.09 -20.15
CA VAL A 116 3.03 -17.25 -20.82
C VAL A 116 3.19 -18.75 -21.07
N ARG A 117 2.51 -19.23 -22.13
CA ARG A 117 2.77 -20.54 -22.70
C ARG A 117 4.24 -20.64 -23.03
N ILE A 118 4.91 -21.54 -22.32
CA ILE A 118 6.16 -22.17 -22.72
C ILE A 118 5.89 -22.82 -24.09
N VAL A 119 6.18 -22.11 -25.17
CA VAL A 119 6.36 -22.71 -26.50
C VAL A 119 7.86 -22.87 -26.69
N HIS A 120 8.45 -23.83 -25.97
CA HIS A 120 9.71 -24.40 -26.42
C HIS A 120 9.39 -25.30 -27.60
N ARG A 121 9.47 -24.69 -28.78
CA ARG A 121 9.48 -25.33 -30.09
C ARG A 121 10.70 -26.24 -30.14
N ALA A 122 10.49 -27.55 -30.02
CA ALA A 122 11.51 -28.53 -30.34
C ALA A 122 11.76 -28.48 -31.85
N VAL A 123 12.97 -28.09 -32.22
CA VAL A 123 13.62 -28.34 -33.52
C VAL A 123 14.57 -29.50 -33.30
#